data_AF-A0A2S9WZB1-F1
#
_entry.id   AF-A0A2S9WZB1-F1
#
_cell.length_a   1.000
_cell.length_b   1.000
_cell.length_c   1.000
_cell.angle_alpha   90.00
_cell.angle_beta   90.00
_cell.angle_gamma   90.00
#
_symmetry.space_group_name_H-M   'P 1'
#
loop_
_entity.id
_entity.type
_entity.pdbx_description
1 polymer ?
#
loop_
_entity_poly.entity_id
_entity_poly.type
_entity_poly.pdbx_seq_one_letter_code
_entity_poly.pdbx_strand_id
1 'polypeptide(L)'
;MKLSRIHPPRPRQQQGFSLLELMIVVTIIGVLGAIIIPFAGSNKTKATTLLTSMKSLGEGSTLLQQEGGCYPTVLRALTTQADAATSFCGVNMTANWRGPYVKEATFNAAGDALLDTVATGITLSIVRDAGAGTIRYGIRAVNVPEEILSEANNQCNKAAGATNCLVVPGTGGAPGQITRWFDSANA
;
A
#
# COMPACT_ATOMS: atom_id res chain seq x y z
N MET A 1 86.84 -24.22 -1.39
CA MET A 1 85.57 -23.52 -1.67
C MET A 1 84.62 -23.75 -0.49
N LYS A 2 84.35 -22.74 0.34
CA LYS A 2 83.38 -22.82 1.45
C LYS A 2 82.02 -22.34 0.93
N LEU A 3 80.99 -23.19 0.96
CA LEU A 3 79.61 -22.82 0.60
C LEU A 3 78.87 -22.36 1.86
N SER A 4 78.57 -21.06 1.94
CA SER A 4 77.66 -20.47 2.93
C SER A 4 76.22 -20.88 2.62
N ARG A 5 75.53 -21.48 3.59
CA ARG A 5 74.11 -21.84 3.48
C ARG A 5 73.22 -20.62 3.79
N ILE A 6 72.30 -20.30 2.89
CA ILE A 6 71.25 -19.29 3.03
C ILE A 6 70.10 -19.90 3.85
N HIS A 7 69.63 -19.21 4.89
CA HIS A 7 68.50 -19.64 5.72
C HIS A 7 67.16 -19.11 5.17
N PRO A 8 66.14 -19.96 4.96
CA PRO A 8 64.83 -19.53 4.47
C PRO A 8 63.98 -18.85 5.58
N PRO A 9 63.09 -17.90 5.23
CA PRO A 9 62.19 -17.23 6.17
C PRO A 9 61.13 -18.19 6.73
N ARG A 10 60.82 -18.04 8.03
CA ARG A 10 59.87 -18.91 8.73
C ARG A 10 58.41 -18.67 8.26
N PRO A 11 57.62 -19.74 8.05
CA PRO A 11 56.21 -19.61 7.69
C PRO A 11 55.40 -18.99 8.84
N ARG A 12 54.51 -18.05 8.50
CA ARG A 12 53.53 -17.50 9.45
C ARG A 12 52.56 -18.62 9.86
N GLN A 13 52.39 -18.81 11.17
CA GLN A 13 51.46 -19.79 11.71
C GLN A 13 50.02 -19.42 11.30
N GLN A 14 49.32 -20.35 10.66
CA GLN A 14 47.88 -20.24 10.42
C GLN A 14 47.17 -20.33 11.77
N GLN A 15 46.54 -19.24 12.20
CA GLN A 15 45.64 -19.25 13.34
C GLN A 15 44.35 -19.94 12.90
N GLY A 16 44.15 -21.17 13.35
CA GLY A 16 42.92 -21.92 13.12
C GLY A 16 41.75 -21.34 13.92
N PHE A 17 40.56 -21.39 13.34
CA PHE A 17 39.30 -21.03 13.99
C PHE A 17 39.06 -21.96 15.19
N SER A 18 38.70 -21.42 16.36
CA SER A 18 38.44 -22.24 17.53
C SER A 18 37.11 -23.00 17.36
N LEU A 19 37.06 -24.28 17.73
CA LEU A 19 35.81 -25.04 17.78
C LEU A 19 34.75 -24.38 18.67
N LEU A 20 35.20 -23.71 19.73
CA LEU A 20 34.34 -22.97 20.64
C LEU A 20 33.74 -21.72 19.98
N GLU A 21 34.49 -21.07 19.09
CA GLU A 21 34.04 -19.90 18.35
C GLU A 21 32.92 -20.28 17.37
N LEU A 22 33.06 -21.42 16.69
CA LEU A 22 31.99 -21.95 15.86
C LEU A 22 30.76 -22.36 16.69
N MET A 23 30.97 -23.00 17.86
CA MET A 23 29.89 -23.48 18.72
C MET A 23 29.02 -22.33 19.24
N ILE A 24 29.62 -21.22 19.67
CA ILE A 24 28.88 -20.05 20.14
C ILE A 24 28.11 -19.41 18.98
N VAL A 25 28.72 -19.29 17.80
CA VAL A 25 28.07 -18.70 16.62
C VAL A 25 26.83 -19.48 16.21
N VAL A 26 26.90 -20.82 16.11
CA VAL A 26 25.73 -21.63 15.75
C VAL A 26 24.65 -21.61 16.83
N THR A 27 25.04 -21.46 18.10
CA THR A 27 24.09 -21.33 19.21
C THR A 27 23.35 -19.98 19.15
N ILE A 28 24.07 -18.87 18.94
CA ILE A 28 23.46 -17.54 18.80
C ILE A 28 22.55 -17.49 17.57
N ILE A 29 22.98 -18.04 16.43
CA ILE A 29 22.15 -18.13 15.22
C ILE A 29 20.90 -18.99 15.48
N GLY A 30 21.03 -20.09 16.23
CA GLY A 30 19.89 -20.93 16.61
C GLY A 30 18.87 -20.20 17.49
N VAL A 31 19.32 -19.41 18.46
CA VAL A 31 18.44 -18.61 19.32
C VAL A 31 17.78 -17.46 18.55
N LEU A 32 18.56 -16.72 17.75
CA LEU A 32 18.02 -15.61 16.94
C LEU A 32 17.04 -16.12 15.89
N GLY A 33 17.33 -17.28 15.26
CA GLY A 33 16.45 -17.92 14.28
C GLY A 33 15.09 -18.31 14.86
N ALA A 34 15.01 -18.63 16.16
CA ALA A 34 13.75 -18.99 16.83
C ALA A 34 12.83 -17.78 17.11
N ILE A 35 13.35 -16.55 17.12
CA ILE A 35 12.62 -15.34 17.56
C ILE A 35 12.05 -14.54 16.38
N ILE A 36 12.36 -14.92 15.13
CA ILE A 36 11.82 -14.25 13.94
C ILE A 36 10.38 -14.71 13.71
N ILE A 37 9.44 -14.14 14.47
CA ILE A 37 8.01 -14.19 14.16
C ILE A 37 7.71 -12.98 13.27
N PRO A 38 7.26 -13.16 12.01
CA PRO A 38 6.74 -12.04 11.24
C PRO A 38 5.48 -11.54 11.96
N PHE A 39 5.54 -10.29 12.43
CA PHE A 39 4.40 -9.63 13.07
C PHE A 39 3.30 -9.47 12.01
N ALA A 40 2.34 -10.41 11.99
CA ALA A 40 1.12 -10.24 11.21
C ALA A 40 0.37 -9.06 11.84
N GLY A 41 0.44 -7.89 11.21
CA GLY A 41 -0.21 -6.67 11.71
C GLY A 41 -1.67 -6.92 12.04
N SER A 42 -2.11 -6.42 13.20
CA SER A 42 -3.49 -6.56 13.67
C SER A 42 -4.51 -6.08 12.62
N ASN A 43 -5.75 -6.59 12.67
CA ASN A 43 -6.84 -6.12 11.81
C ASN A 43 -7.04 -4.60 11.90
N LYS A 44 -6.75 -4.01 13.07
CA LYS A 44 -6.72 -2.57 13.29
C LYS A 44 -5.69 -1.85 12.43
N THR A 45 -4.45 -2.32 12.43
CA THR A 45 -3.36 -1.77 11.60
C THR A 45 -3.71 -1.88 10.12
N LYS A 46 -4.21 -3.04 9.70
CA LYS A 46 -4.66 -3.29 8.32
C LYS A 46 -5.77 -2.32 7.89
N ALA A 47 -6.77 -2.10 8.74
CA ALA A 47 -7.83 -1.13 8.51
C ALA A 47 -7.29 0.32 8.42
N THR A 48 -6.36 0.70 9.30
CA THR A 48 -5.72 2.03 9.24
C THR A 48 -4.92 2.21 7.95
N THR A 49 -4.15 1.21 7.53
CA THR A 49 -3.40 1.23 6.27
C THR A 49 -4.34 1.36 5.08
N LEU A 50 -5.43 0.59 5.04
CA LEU A 50 -6.46 0.68 4.00
C LEU A 50 -7.04 2.09 3.90
N LEU A 51 -7.52 2.64 5.01
CA LEU A 51 -8.13 3.98 5.04
C LEU A 51 -7.13 5.09 4.68
N THR A 52 -5.86 4.94 5.06
CA THR A 52 -4.78 5.88 4.74
C THR A 52 -4.45 5.84 3.25
N SER A 53 -4.35 4.65 2.65
CA SER A 53 -4.17 4.50 1.20
C SER A 53 -5.34 5.10 0.43
N MET A 54 -6.58 4.85 0.86
CA MET A 54 -7.78 5.49 0.29
C MET A 54 -7.73 7.02 0.43
N LYS A 55 -7.17 7.55 1.54
CA LYS A 55 -6.98 8.99 1.74
C LYS A 55 -6.05 9.58 0.69
N SER A 56 -4.86 9.00 0.59
CA SER A 56 -3.80 9.45 -0.30
C SER A 56 -4.26 9.47 -1.76
N LEU A 57 -4.97 8.41 -2.19
CA LEU A 57 -5.53 8.33 -3.54
C LEU A 57 -6.63 9.37 -3.79
N GLY A 58 -7.50 9.64 -2.82
CA GLY A 58 -8.52 10.69 -2.92
C GLY A 58 -7.91 12.10 -2.98
N GLU A 59 -6.89 12.37 -2.16
CA GLU A 59 -6.13 13.63 -2.19
C GLU A 59 -5.43 13.83 -3.54
N GLY A 60 -4.75 12.81 -4.06
CA GLY A 60 -4.13 12.85 -5.39
C GLY A 60 -5.15 13.07 -6.50
N SER A 61 -6.32 12.44 -6.39
CA SER A 61 -7.44 12.66 -7.33
C SER A 61 -7.97 14.10 -7.27
N THR A 62 -7.99 14.71 -6.09
CA THR A 62 -8.38 16.11 -5.88
C THR A 62 -7.36 17.07 -6.48
N LEU A 63 -6.06 16.78 -6.35
CA LEU A 63 -5.01 17.57 -6.98
C LEU A 63 -5.10 17.52 -8.52
N LEU A 64 -5.26 16.32 -9.10
CA LEU A 64 -5.49 16.20 -10.54
C LEU A 64 -6.77 16.93 -10.97
N GLN A 65 -7.82 16.91 -10.16
CA GLN A 65 -9.06 17.64 -10.45
C GLN A 65 -8.88 19.16 -10.40
N GLN A 66 -8.05 19.69 -9.50
CA GLN A 66 -7.73 21.11 -9.46
C GLN A 66 -6.96 21.58 -10.71
N GLU A 67 -6.14 20.72 -11.30
CA GLU A 67 -5.36 21.06 -12.50
C GLU A 67 -6.09 20.74 -13.81
N GLY A 68 -6.72 19.57 -13.89
CA GLY A 68 -7.42 19.05 -15.06
C GLY A 68 -8.90 19.44 -15.16
N GLY A 69 -9.49 19.95 -14.08
CA GLY A 69 -10.88 20.39 -14.01
C GLY A 69 -11.91 19.29 -13.73
N CYS A 70 -11.50 18.02 -13.62
CA CYS A 70 -12.40 16.91 -13.26
C CYS A 70 -11.64 15.74 -12.61
N TYR A 71 -12.36 14.77 -12.04
CA TYR A 71 -11.78 13.53 -11.52
C TYR A 71 -11.56 12.49 -12.64
N PRO A 72 -10.45 11.74 -12.61
CA PRO A 72 -10.19 10.69 -13.59
C PRO A 72 -11.16 9.51 -13.43
N THR A 73 -11.34 8.72 -14.48
CA THR A 73 -12.15 7.48 -14.41
C THR A 73 -11.37 6.28 -13.87
N VAL A 74 -10.04 6.36 -13.84
CA VAL A 74 -9.12 5.31 -13.35
C VAL A 74 -8.04 5.92 -12.47
N LEU A 75 -7.57 5.19 -11.44
CA LEU A 75 -6.57 5.72 -10.51
C LEU A 75 -5.16 5.76 -11.09
N ARG A 76 -4.85 4.96 -12.12
CA ARG A 76 -3.56 4.98 -12.81
C ARG A 76 -3.24 6.36 -13.44
N ALA A 77 -4.26 7.17 -13.73
CA ALA A 77 -4.11 8.56 -14.15
C ALA A 77 -3.31 9.42 -13.15
N LEU A 78 -3.27 9.02 -11.88
CA LEU A 78 -2.52 9.72 -10.83
C LEU A 78 -1.00 9.56 -10.98
N THR A 79 -0.52 8.59 -11.76
CA THR A 79 0.92 8.37 -12.01
C THR A 79 1.27 8.36 -13.49
N THR A 80 0.27 8.23 -14.37
CA THR A 80 0.45 8.05 -15.81
C THR A 80 -0.42 9.05 -16.56
N GLN A 81 0.23 10.03 -17.21
CA GLN A 81 -0.44 11.10 -17.95
C GLN A 81 -1.43 10.59 -18.99
N ALA A 82 -1.09 9.54 -19.74
CA ALA A 82 -1.96 9.02 -20.81
C ALA A 82 -3.34 8.55 -20.31
N ASP A 83 -3.42 8.03 -19.08
CA ASP A 83 -4.69 7.59 -18.47
C ASP A 83 -5.55 8.77 -17.99
N ALA A 84 -5.00 10.00 -17.97
CA ALA A 84 -5.76 11.22 -17.66
C ALA A 84 -6.58 11.75 -18.86
N ALA A 85 -6.60 11.03 -19.98
CA ALA A 85 -7.39 11.39 -21.17
C ALA A 85 -8.91 11.26 -20.94
N THR A 86 -9.32 10.41 -20.00
CA THR A 86 -10.74 10.18 -19.66
C THR A 86 -11.04 10.61 -18.22
N SER A 87 -12.12 11.37 -18.06
CA SER A 87 -12.62 11.85 -16.76
C SER A 87 -14.12 11.65 -16.65
N PHE A 88 -14.64 11.66 -15.42
CA PHE A 88 -16.08 11.52 -15.18
C PHE A 88 -16.94 12.64 -15.79
N CYS A 89 -16.33 13.76 -16.16
CA CYS A 89 -16.98 14.92 -16.76
C CYS A 89 -16.77 15.00 -18.29
N GLY A 90 -16.06 14.03 -18.89
CA GLY A 90 -15.75 14.04 -20.33
C GLY A 90 -14.66 15.03 -20.76
N VAL A 91 -13.92 15.60 -19.81
CA VAL A 91 -12.77 16.49 -20.07
C VAL A 91 -11.49 15.67 -20.22
N ASN A 92 -10.69 15.96 -21.25
CA ASN A 92 -9.35 15.40 -21.38
C ASN A 92 -8.35 16.25 -20.58
N MET A 93 -7.71 15.64 -19.59
CA MET A 93 -6.85 16.33 -18.62
C MET A 93 -5.35 16.17 -18.95
N THR A 94 -4.99 15.45 -20.02
CA THR A 94 -3.60 15.15 -20.38
C THR A 94 -2.75 16.42 -20.52
N ALA A 95 -3.29 17.47 -21.12
CA ALA A 95 -2.58 18.73 -21.34
C ALA A 95 -2.26 19.48 -20.04
N ASN A 96 -3.08 19.31 -19.01
CA ASN A 96 -2.93 19.98 -17.72
C ASN A 96 -2.32 19.08 -16.65
N TRP A 97 -1.97 17.84 -16.97
CA TRP A 97 -1.35 16.90 -16.04
C TRP A 97 0.06 17.37 -15.70
N ARG A 98 0.36 17.58 -14.41
CA ARG A 98 1.63 18.20 -13.96
C ARG A 98 2.59 17.28 -13.24
N GLY A 99 2.21 16.02 -13.01
CA GLY A 99 3.11 15.04 -12.41
C GLY A 99 2.37 13.93 -11.68
N PRO A 100 3.11 12.99 -11.10
CA PRO A 100 2.52 12.00 -10.21
C PRO A 100 1.89 12.67 -8.98
N TYR A 101 0.61 12.42 -8.75
CA TYR A 101 -0.16 12.97 -7.62
C TYR A 101 -0.17 12.07 -6.40
N VAL A 102 0.38 10.86 -6.52
CA VAL A 102 0.49 9.88 -5.43
C VAL A 102 1.87 9.22 -5.45
N LYS A 103 2.34 8.82 -4.27
CA LYS A 103 3.58 8.04 -4.14
C LYS A 103 3.28 6.57 -4.38
N GLU A 104 4.13 5.94 -5.19
CA GLU A 104 4.28 4.48 -5.36
C GLU A 104 3.01 3.66 -5.13
N ALA A 105 2.14 3.63 -6.15
CA ALA A 105 1.01 2.71 -6.22
C ALA A 105 1.24 1.73 -7.37
N THR A 106 0.96 0.45 -7.13
CA THR A 106 0.93 -0.56 -8.18
C THR A 106 -0.48 -0.64 -8.74
N PHE A 107 -0.62 -0.68 -10.07
CA PHE A 107 -1.93 -0.73 -10.73
C PHE A 107 -2.10 -2.03 -11.53
N ASN A 108 -3.32 -2.54 -11.59
CA ASN A 108 -3.68 -3.62 -12.50
C ASN A 108 -3.91 -3.08 -13.94
N ALA A 109 -4.26 -3.98 -14.86
CA ALA A 109 -4.57 -3.61 -16.25
C ALA A 109 -5.76 -2.65 -16.37
N ALA A 110 -6.78 -2.77 -15.49
CA ALA A 110 -7.95 -1.90 -15.45
C ALA A 110 -7.65 -0.49 -14.90
N GLY A 111 -6.47 -0.29 -14.30
CA GLY A 111 -6.08 1.00 -13.70
C GLY A 111 -6.53 1.17 -12.25
N ASP A 112 -6.94 0.08 -11.59
CA ASP A 112 -7.20 0.02 -10.15
C ASP A 112 -5.89 -0.12 -9.38
N ALA A 113 -5.77 0.54 -8.23
CA ALA A 113 -4.60 0.39 -7.37
C ALA A 113 -4.70 -0.92 -6.56
N LEU A 114 -3.59 -1.66 -6.48
CA LEU A 114 -3.48 -2.91 -5.73
C LEU A 114 -3.00 -2.63 -4.30
N LEU A 115 -3.62 -3.27 -3.31
CA LEU A 115 -3.25 -3.14 -1.90
C LEU A 115 -2.99 -4.50 -1.24
N ASP A 116 -2.08 -5.26 -1.83
CA ASP A 116 -1.70 -6.60 -1.34
C ASP A 116 -0.99 -6.58 0.02
N THR A 117 -0.50 -5.41 0.46
CA THR A 117 0.09 -5.22 1.79
C THR A 117 -0.92 -5.35 2.93
N VAL A 118 -2.22 -5.17 2.65
CA VAL A 118 -3.31 -5.30 3.65
C VAL A 118 -3.91 -6.72 3.60
N ALA A 119 -4.34 -7.14 2.41
CA ALA A 119 -4.76 -8.50 2.11
C ALA A 119 -4.64 -8.73 0.60
N THR A 120 -4.38 -9.97 0.21
CA THR A 120 -4.22 -10.36 -1.19
C THR A 120 -5.47 -10.07 -2.00
N GLY A 121 -5.31 -9.38 -3.14
CA GLY A 121 -6.38 -9.15 -4.10
C GLY A 121 -7.33 -8.01 -3.72
N ILE A 122 -6.99 -7.16 -2.75
CA ILE A 122 -7.71 -5.89 -2.55
C ILE A 122 -7.38 -4.97 -3.73
N THR A 123 -8.42 -4.49 -4.41
CA THR A 123 -8.30 -3.46 -5.43
C THR A 123 -9.05 -2.20 -5.04
N LEU A 124 -8.45 -1.07 -5.36
CA LEU A 124 -8.95 0.27 -5.09
C LEU A 124 -9.30 0.93 -6.42
N SER A 125 -10.53 1.42 -6.54
CA SER A 125 -11.05 2.11 -7.72
C SER A 125 -11.61 3.47 -7.32
N ILE A 126 -11.54 4.45 -8.21
CA ILE A 126 -12.28 5.71 -8.03
C ILE A 126 -13.73 5.49 -8.44
N VAL A 127 -14.66 6.06 -7.68
CA VAL A 127 -16.09 5.90 -7.91
C VAL A 127 -16.78 7.24 -7.90
N ARG A 128 -17.85 7.31 -8.68
CA ARG A 128 -18.78 8.43 -8.69
C ARG A 128 -20.15 7.91 -8.30
N ASP A 129 -20.70 8.45 -7.23
CA ASP A 129 -22.12 8.32 -6.90
C ASP A 129 -22.87 9.53 -7.43
N ALA A 130 -23.99 9.27 -8.09
CA ALA A 130 -24.86 10.28 -8.66
C ALA A 130 -26.28 10.17 -8.11
N GLY A 131 -26.42 9.70 -6.86
CA GLY A 131 -27.71 9.58 -6.19
C GLY A 131 -28.38 10.92 -5.92
N ALA A 132 -29.72 10.91 -5.89
CA ALA A 132 -30.64 11.95 -5.40
C ALA A 132 -30.17 13.43 -5.46
N GLY A 133 -29.53 13.84 -6.56
CA GLY A 133 -29.16 15.24 -6.83
C GLY A 133 -27.84 15.74 -6.26
N THR A 134 -27.00 14.91 -5.60
CA THR A 134 -25.64 15.30 -5.19
C THR A 134 -24.62 14.33 -5.75
N ILE A 135 -23.70 14.82 -6.58
CA ILE A 135 -22.57 14.03 -7.07
C ILE A 135 -21.55 13.90 -5.95
N ARG A 136 -21.09 12.67 -5.70
CA ARG A 136 -20.00 12.39 -4.76
C ARG A 136 -18.96 11.48 -5.43
N TYR A 137 -17.71 11.68 -5.07
CA TYR A 137 -16.52 10.95 -5.49
C TYR A 137 -15.85 10.30 -4.29
N GLY A 138 -15.47 9.05 -4.47
CA GLY A 138 -14.88 8.26 -3.41
C GLY A 138 -13.86 7.29 -3.95
N ILE A 139 -13.06 6.74 -3.03
CA ILE A 139 -12.24 5.57 -3.31
C ILE A 139 -12.97 4.36 -2.79
N ARG A 140 -13.21 3.36 -3.64
CA ARG A 140 -13.83 2.08 -3.28
C ARG A 140 -12.79 0.99 -3.27
N ALA A 141 -12.64 0.36 -2.11
CA ALA A 141 -11.92 -0.89 -1.95
C ALA A 141 -12.90 -2.06 -2.12
N VAL A 142 -12.51 -3.04 -2.93
CA VAL A 142 -13.26 -4.30 -3.10
C VAL A 142 -12.42 -5.49 -2.65
N ASN A 143 -13.06 -6.63 -2.43
CA ASN A 143 -12.43 -7.86 -1.95
C ASN A 143 -11.77 -7.67 -0.56
N VAL A 144 -12.39 -6.86 0.31
CA VAL A 144 -11.90 -6.59 1.65
C VAL A 144 -12.44 -7.64 2.63
N PRO A 145 -11.59 -8.39 3.37
CA PRO A 145 -12.03 -9.35 4.38
C PRO A 145 -12.94 -8.69 5.44
N GLU A 146 -13.98 -9.41 5.86
CA GLU A 146 -15.04 -8.88 6.74
C GLU A 146 -14.50 -8.31 8.07
N GLU A 147 -13.47 -8.95 8.65
CA GLU A 147 -12.86 -8.46 9.90
C GLU A 147 -12.17 -7.09 9.73
N ILE A 148 -11.49 -6.89 8.60
CA ILE A 148 -10.85 -5.61 8.27
C ILE A 148 -11.92 -4.58 7.92
N LEU A 149 -12.98 -5.01 7.22
CA LEU A 149 -14.09 -4.17 6.81
C LEU A 149 -14.82 -3.56 8.01
N SER A 150 -15.13 -4.38 9.02
CA SER A 150 -15.78 -3.93 10.26
C SER A 150 -14.92 -2.93 11.02
N GLU A 151 -13.63 -3.21 11.18
CA GLU A 151 -12.71 -2.29 11.87
C GLU A 151 -12.48 -1.00 11.08
N ALA A 152 -12.39 -1.06 9.75
CA ALA A 152 -12.31 0.11 8.89
C ALA A 152 -13.59 0.97 8.97
N ASN A 153 -14.76 0.35 9.05
CA ASN A 153 -16.02 1.07 9.25
C ASN A 153 -16.03 1.83 10.57
N ASN A 154 -15.67 1.15 11.66
CA ASN A 154 -15.63 1.73 13.01
C ASN A 154 -14.63 2.90 13.10
N GLN A 155 -13.51 2.82 12.38
CA GLN A 155 -12.53 3.91 12.31
C GLN A 155 -13.02 5.07 11.43
N CYS A 156 -13.61 4.79 10.27
CA CYS A 156 -14.00 5.81 9.31
C CYS A 156 -15.25 6.60 9.75
N ASN A 157 -16.22 5.92 10.34
CA ASN A 157 -17.49 6.49 10.81
C ASN A 157 -17.51 6.68 12.34
N LYS A 158 -16.34 6.89 12.95
CA LYS A 158 -16.19 6.99 14.42
C LYS A 158 -16.99 8.13 15.04
N ALA A 159 -17.20 9.23 14.32
CA ALA A 159 -18.03 10.33 14.79
C ALA A 159 -19.52 9.98 14.65
N ALA A 160 -20.32 10.26 15.68
CA ALA A 160 -21.75 9.95 15.68
C ALA A 160 -22.44 10.63 14.49
N GLY A 161 -23.15 9.84 13.67
CA GLY A 161 -23.83 10.32 12.46
C GLY A 161 -22.93 10.53 11.24
N ALA A 162 -21.63 10.21 11.31
CA ALA A 162 -20.74 10.32 10.16
C ALA A 162 -21.05 9.28 9.08
N THR A 163 -21.09 9.74 7.83
CA THR A 163 -21.25 8.89 6.63
C THR A 163 -20.03 9.01 5.71
N ASN A 164 -18.84 9.13 6.30
CA ASN A 164 -17.57 9.30 5.58
C ASN A 164 -17.23 8.06 4.74
N CYS A 165 -17.60 6.89 5.26
CA CYS A 165 -17.52 5.64 4.54
C CYS A 165 -18.88 4.97 4.38
N LEU A 166 -19.10 4.36 3.22
CA LEU A 166 -20.18 3.43 2.94
C LEU A 166 -19.61 2.02 2.86
N VAL A 167 -20.15 1.11 3.66
CA VAL A 167 -19.78 -0.31 3.65
C VAL A 167 -20.87 -1.12 2.98
N VAL A 168 -20.47 -2.00 2.07
CA VAL A 168 -21.32 -3.03 1.48
C VAL A 168 -20.74 -4.39 1.93
N PRO A 169 -21.35 -5.06 2.90
CA PRO A 169 -20.86 -6.36 3.36
C PRO A 169 -20.97 -7.39 2.25
N GLY A 170 -20.06 -8.35 2.24
CA GLY A 170 -20.19 -9.53 1.38
C GLY A 170 -21.27 -10.46 1.92
N THR A 171 -21.78 -11.35 1.07
CA THR A 171 -22.79 -12.34 1.45
C THR A 171 -22.14 -13.68 1.77
N GLY A 172 -22.55 -14.32 2.87
CA GLY A 172 -22.13 -15.70 3.18
C GLY A 172 -20.64 -15.86 3.51
N GLY A 173 -20.04 -14.89 4.19
CA GLY A 173 -18.61 -14.90 4.55
C GLY A 173 -17.67 -14.50 3.39
N ALA A 174 -18.23 -14.10 2.25
CA ALA A 174 -17.46 -13.50 1.17
C ALA A 174 -16.92 -12.11 1.59
N PRO A 175 -15.76 -11.69 1.05
CA PRO A 175 -15.23 -10.36 1.28
C PRO A 175 -16.17 -9.27 0.73
N GLY A 176 -16.20 -8.12 1.41
CA GLY A 176 -17.08 -7.00 1.09
C GLY A 176 -16.35 -5.84 0.42
N GLN A 177 -17.01 -4.68 0.45
CA GLN A 177 -16.52 -3.44 -0.14
C GLN A 177 -16.68 -2.28 0.84
N ILE A 178 -15.74 -1.35 0.82
CA ILE A 178 -15.84 -0.08 1.54
C ILE A 178 -15.50 1.06 0.59
N THR A 179 -16.38 2.05 0.54
CA THR A 179 -16.16 3.29 -0.19
C THR A 179 -15.92 4.41 0.79
N ARG A 180 -14.85 5.18 0.63
CA ARG A 180 -14.60 6.39 1.39
C ARG A 180 -14.77 7.62 0.50
N TRP A 181 -15.69 8.48 0.87
CA TRP A 181 -15.97 9.73 0.16
C TRP A 181 -14.93 10.79 0.53
N PHE A 182 -14.52 11.59 -0.45
CA PHE A 182 -13.52 12.65 -0.23
C PHE A 182 -13.95 14.03 -0.71
N ASP A 183 -15.05 14.15 -1.46
CA ASP A 183 -15.47 15.38 -2.15
C ASP A 183 -16.77 16.00 -1.63
N SER A 184 -17.47 15.37 -0.66
CA SER A 184 -18.75 15.88 -0.16
C SER A 184 -18.61 16.58 1.20
N ALA A 185 -18.72 17.92 1.18
CA ALA A 185 -19.46 18.83 2.08
C ALA A 185 -19.84 18.44 3.53
N ASN A 186 -19.10 17.58 4.22
CA ASN A 186 -19.20 17.32 5.66
C ASN A 186 -17.77 17.16 6.21
N ALA A 187 -17.10 18.31 6.37
CA ALA A 187 -16.09 18.50 7.40
C ALA A 187 -16.71 19.40 8.47
#